data_AF-A0A8C8H8J3-F1
#
_entry.id   AF-A0A8C8H8J3-F1
#
_cell.length_a   1.000
_cell.length_b   1.000
_cell.length_c   1.000
_cell.angle_alpha   90.00
_cell.angle_beta   90.00
_cell.angle_gamma   90.00
#
_symmetry.space_group_name_H-M   'P 1'
#
loop_
_entity.id
_entity.type
_entity.pdbx_description
1 polymer ?
#
loop_
_entity_poly.entity_id
_entity_poly.type
_entity_poly.pdbx_seq_one_letter_code
_entity_poly.pdbx_strand_id
1 'polypeptide(L)'
;MTDTIQVISDFDMTLTRFDYNGKRCPPSHNILNNSRLISEECKAQLKDLLNTYHPIEIDSKQTAEEKLPLMVEWWTKAHTLLVQQRIRKDLLQDMVKESDAMLKEGYQLFFDHLQEHSIPLLIFSAGLGDVLEEVIRRCMENILQIGFLNDKVEERKTSYLNAYDIVLVKDETMEVPNALLLCFGVALPRTSS
;
A
#
# COMPACT_ATOMS: atom_id res chain seq x y z
N MET A 1 3.41 29.69 -18.46
CA MET A 1 3.63 28.59 -17.51
C MET A 1 2.75 27.47 -18.00
N THR A 2 3.32 26.35 -18.41
CA THR A 2 2.54 25.15 -18.70
C THR A 2 2.27 24.48 -17.37
N ASP A 3 1.03 24.52 -16.91
CA ASP A 3 0.64 23.83 -15.69
C ASP A 3 0.85 22.33 -15.88
N THR A 4 1.82 21.76 -15.16
CA THR A 4 2.10 20.33 -15.13
C THR A 4 1.10 19.66 -14.18
N ILE A 5 0.25 18.78 -14.73
CA ILE A 5 -0.71 17.99 -13.94
C ILE A 5 0.02 16.76 -13.39
N GLN A 6 -0.29 16.41 -12.14
CA GLN A 6 0.09 15.16 -11.51
C GLN A 6 -1.09 14.62 -10.69
N VAL A 7 -1.10 13.31 -10.45
CA VAL A 7 -2.14 12.68 -9.63
C VAL A 7 -1.52 12.02 -8.40
N ILE A 8 -2.10 12.30 -7.24
CA ILE A 8 -1.78 11.62 -5.98
C ILE A 8 -3.05 10.89 -5.54
N SER A 9 -2.95 9.59 -5.29
CA SER A 9 -4.11 8.76 -4.94
C SER A 9 -3.76 7.77 -3.85
N ASP A 10 -4.77 7.40 -3.04
CA ASP A 10 -4.70 6.19 -2.24
C ASP A 10 -5.12 4.98 -3.12
N PHE A 11 -4.89 3.76 -2.64
CA PHE A 11 -5.19 2.54 -3.37
C PHE A 11 -6.46 1.83 -2.88
N ASP A 12 -6.44 1.37 -1.64
CA ASP A 12 -7.48 0.50 -1.10
C ASP A 12 -8.78 1.29 -0.91
N MET A 13 -9.87 0.82 -1.52
CA MET A 13 -11.18 1.49 -1.54
C MET A 13 -11.23 2.83 -2.32
N THR A 14 -10.08 3.31 -2.82
CA THR A 14 -9.92 4.55 -3.60
C THR A 14 -9.74 4.29 -5.09
N LEU A 15 -8.77 3.44 -5.48
CA LEU A 15 -8.67 2.90 -6.84
C LEU A 15 -9.39 1.55 -6.95
N THR A 16 -9.43 0.79 -5.86
CA THR A 16 -10.22 -0.44 -5.76
C THR A 16 -11.65 -0.18 -5.31
N ARG A 17 -12.56 -1.11 -5.62
CA ARG A 17 -13.97 -1.03 -5.23
C ARG A 17 -14.13 -1.30 -3.74
N PHE A 18 -15.16 -0.67 -3.17
CA PHE A 18 -15.61 -0.90 -1.80
C PHE A 18 -16.51 -2.15 -1.72
N ASP A 19 -17.43 -2.27 -2.66
CA ASP A 19 -18.41 -3.34 -2.77
C ASP A 19 -18.66 -3.66 -4.24
N TYR A 20 -19.01 -4.91 -4.53
CA TYR A 20 -19.54 -5.33 -5.82
C TYR A 20 -20.66 -6.34 -5.62
N ASN A 21 -21.85 -6.03 -6.15
CA ASN A 21 -23.06 -6.85 -6.04
C ASN A 21 -23.42 -7.25 -4.59
N GLY A 22 -23.24 -6.35 -3.62
CA GLY A 22 -23.55 -6.59 -2.22
C GLY A 22 -22.51 -7.45 -1.49
N LYS A 23 -21.39 -7.77 -2.14
CA LYS A 23 -20.22 -8.41 -1.53
C LYS A 23 -19.09 -7.40 -1.40
N ARG A 24 -18.55 -7.31 -0.18
CA ARG A 24 -17.37 -6.51 0.16
C ARG A 24 -16.16 -6.92 -0.69
N CYS A 25 -15.57 -5.97 -1.42
CA CYS A 25 -14.28 -6.20 -2.08
C CYS A 25 -13.15 -6.13 -1.05
N PRO A 26 -12.10 -6.98 -1.17
CA PRO A 26 -11.02 -7.02 -0.20
C PRO A 26 -10.03 -5.85 -0.41
N PRO A 27 -9.56 -5.18 0.66
CA PRO A 27 -8.33 -4.40 0.60
C PRO A 27 -7.12 -5.31 0.38
N SER A 28 -5.97 -4.74 0.02
CA SER A 28 -4.73 -5.45 -0.32
C SER A 28 -4.29 -6.48 0.72
N HIS A 29 -4.34 -6.16 2.01
CA HIS A 29 -4.05 -7.14 3.08
C HIS A 29 -5.03 -8.32 3.10
N ASN A 30 -6.31 -8.08 2.79
CA ASN A 30 -7.31 -9.13 2.80
C ASN A 30 -7.19 -10.07 1.61
N ILE A 31 -6.63 -9.61 0.48
CA ILE A 31 -6.26 -10.49 -0.63
C ILE A 31 -5.27 -11.55 -0.13
N LEU A 32 -4.25 -11.13 0.62
CA LEU A 32 -3.27 -12.04 1.20
C LEU A 32 -3.90 -12.92 2.30
N ASN A 33 -4.62 -12.32 3.25
CA ASN A 33 -5.23 -13.02 4.39
C ASN A 33 -6.21 -14.13 3.96
N ASN A 34 -6.98 -13.89 2.89
CA ASN A 34 -7.96 -14.86 2.39
C ASN A 34 -7.36 -15.87 1.42
N SER A 35 -6.10 -15.70 1.03
CA SER A 35 -5.45 -16.58 0.06
C SER A 35 -5.28 -18.01 0.59
N ARG A 36 -5.12 -18.95 -0.33
CA ARG A 36 -4.73 -20.34 -0.01
C ARG A 36 -3.25 -20.46 0.38
N LEU A 37 -2.48 -19.38 0.25
CA LEU A 37 -1.04 -19.35 0.54
C LEU A 37 -0.76 -19.25 2.05
N ILE A 38 -1.78 -18.96 2.86
CA ILE A 38 -1.69 -18.87 4.31
C ILE A 38 -2.38 -20.08 4.95
N SER A 39 -1.75 -20.65 5.98
CA SER A 39 -2.34 -21.75 6.74
C SER A 39 -3.63 -21.34 7.47
N GLU A 40 -4.55 -22.29 7.66
CA GLU A 40 -5.79 -22.04 8.40
C GLU A 40 -5.53 -21.61 9.86
N GLU A 41 -4.44 -22.09 10.46
CA GLU A 41 -3.98 -21.64 11.78
C GLU A 41 -3.62 -20.15 11.78
N CYS A 42 -2.83 -19.69 10.80
CA CYS A 42 -2.47 -18.29 10.69
C CYS A 42 -3.69 -17.41 10.39
N LYS A 43 -4.66 -17.90 9.58
CA LYS A 43 -5.93 -17.19 9.36
C LYS A 43 -6.73 -17.02 10.65
N ALA A 44 -6.79 -18.06 11.49
CA ALA A 44 -7.43 -17.97 12.79
C ALA A 44 -6.76 -16.91 13.67
N GLN A 45 -5.42 -16.91 13.75
CA GLN A 45 -4.66 -15.92 14.52
C GLN A 45 -4.86 -14.49 14.01
N LEU A 46 -4.85 -14.28 12.68
CA LEU A 46 -5.10 -12.97 12.08
C LEU A 46 -6.54 -12.48 12.37
N LYS A 47 -7.51 -13.40 12.36
CA LYS A 47 -8.91 -13.10 12.73
C LYS A 47 -9.03 -12.70 14.20
N ASP A 48 -8.30 -13.36 15.10
CA ASP A 48 -8.29 -13.02 16.52
C ASP A 48 -7.67 -11.63 16.77
N LEU A 49 -6.59 -11.30 16.05
CA LEU A 49 -6.03 -9.94 16.05
C LEU A 49 -7.05 -8.92 15.56
N LEU A 50 -7.71 -9.17 14.42
CA LEU A 50 -8.75 -8.28 13.89
C LEU A 50 -9.87 -8.04 14.91
N ASN A 51 -10.39 -9.11 15.53
CA ASN A 51 -11.46 -9.02 16.53
C ASN A 51 -11.04 -8.22 17.77
N THR A 52 -9.75 -8.22 18.10
CA THR A 52 -9.19 -7.49 19.25
C THR A 52 -9.00 -6.00 18.93
N TYR A 53 -8.40 -5.68 17.78
CA TYR A 53 -7.91 -4.33 17.48
C TYR A 53 -8.87 -3.48 16.64
N HIS A 54 -9.69 -4.07 15.77
CA HIS A 54 -10.65 -3.31 14.96
C HIS A 54 -11.66 -2.50 15.80
N PRO A 55 -12.23 -3.02 16.92
CA PRO A 55 -13.10 -2.22 17.77
C PRO A 55 -12.40 -0.98 18.37
N ILE A 56 -11.08 -1.06 18.59
CA ILE A 56 -10.25 0.03 19.09
C ILE A 56 -10.01 1.05 17.97
N GLU A 57 -9.67 0.60 16.77
CA GLU A 57 -9.44 1.44 15.59
C GLU A 57 -10.61 2.41 15.34
N ILE A 58 -11.83 1.86 15.36
CA ILE A 58 -13.06 2.62 15.07
C ILE A 58 -13.65 3.35 16.29
N ASP A 59 -13.07 3.21 17.48
CA ASP A 59 -13.61 3.83 18.69
C ASP A 59 -13.47 5.35 18.62
N SER A 60 -14.60 6.05 18.48
CA SER A 60 -14.65 7.51 18.38
C SER A 60 -14.37 8.22 19.71
N LYS A 61 -14.25 7.49 20.83
CA LYS A 61 -14.00 8.06 22.16
C LYS A 61 -12.51 8.20 22.47
N GLN A 62 -11.65 7.42 21.81
CA GLN A 62 -10.21 7.46 21.99
C GLN A 62 -9.57 8.43 20.97
N THR A 63 -8.50 9.11 21.39
CA THR A 63 -7.74 9.99 20.49
C THR A 63 -6.87 9.17 19.52
N ALA A 64 -6.39 9.82 18.46
CA ALA A 64 -5.44 9.20 17.53
C ALA A 64 -4.12 8.83 18.24
N GLU A 65 -3.67 9.66 19.19
CA GLU A 65 -2.43 9.46 19.95
C GLU A 65 -2.52 8.23 20.87
N GLU A 66 -3.68 8.01 21.50
CA GLU A 66 -3.94 6.83 22.33
C GLU A 66 -4.01 5.53 21.50
N LYS A 67 -4.58 5.63 20.29
CA LYS A 67 -4.76 4.48 19.38
C LYS A 67 -3.48 4.11 18.63
N LEU A 68 -2.61 5.06 18.35
CA LEU A 68 -1.37 4.86 17.59
C LEU A 68 -0.52 3.67 18.10
N PRO A 69 -0.15 3.56 19.39
CA PRO A 69 0.66 2.42 19.85
C PRO A 69 -0.05 1.08 19.68
N LEU A 70 -1.38 1.05 19.79
CA LEU A 70 -2.18 -0.17 19.61
C LEU A 70 -2.25 -0.59 18.13
N MET A 71 -2.34 0.37 17.21
CA MET A 71 -2.30 0.09 15.77
C MET A 71 -0.91 -0.40 15.35
N VAL A 72 0.16 0.19 15.89
CA VAL A 72 1.54 -0.28 15.67
C VAL A 72 1.70 -1.72 16.18
N GLU A 73 1.19 -2.03 17.37
CA GLU A 73 1.23 -3.38 17.92
C GLU A 73 0.45 -4.38 17.04
N TRP A 74 -0.77 -4.02 16.64
CA TRP A 74 -1.62 -4.85 15.79
C TRP A 74 -0.92 -5.21 14.47
N TRP A 75 -0.47 -4.20 13.73
CA TRP A 75 0.18 -4.40 12.44
C TRP A 75 1.51 -5.16 12.59
N THR A 76 2.27 -4.90 13.64
CA THR A 76 3.51 -5.66 13.93
C THR A 76 3.23 -7.14 14.14
N LYS A 77 2.20 -7.49 14.93
CA LYS A 77 1.80 -8.89 15.16
C LYS A 77 1.30 -9.53 13.86
N ALA A 78 0.43 -8.86 13.13
CA ALA A 78 -0.13 -9.35 11.87
C ALA A 78 0.98 -9.62 10.83
N HIS A 79 1.89 -8.66 10.62
CA HIS A 79 3.01 -8.84 9.69
C HIS A 79 3.98 -9.93 10.15
N THR A 80 4.20 -10.11 11.44
CA THR A 80 5.05 -11.20 11.95
C THR A 80 4.47 -12.57 11.59
N LEU A 81 3.16 -12.76 11.73
CA LEU A 81 2.48 -13.99 11.33
C LEU A 81 2.58 -14.24 9.82
N LEU A 82 2.38 -13.19 9.01
CA LEU A 82 2.47 -13.26 7.55
C LEU A 82 3.90 -13.62 7.09
N VAL A 83 4.93 -13.04 7.70
CA VAL A 83 6.34 -13.35 7.38
C VAL A 83 6.66 -14.82 7.66
N GLN A 84 6.08 -15.40 8.72
CA GLN A 84 6.26 -16.83 9.05
C GLN A 84 5.70 -17.77 7.98
N GLN A 85 4.74 -17.32 7.17
CA GLN A 85 4.17 -18.11 6.06
C GLN A 85 5.14 -18.26 4.88
N ARG A 86 6.22 -17.47 4.81
CA ARG A 86 7.27 -17.54 3.76
C ARG A 86 6.68 -17.54 2.33
N ILE A 87 5.70 -16.67 2.11
CA ILE A 87 4.99 -16.56 0.84
C ILE A 87 5.97 -16.13 -0.25
N ARG A 88 5.99 -16.88 -1.36
CA ARG A 88 6.88 -16.59 -2.49
C ARG A 88 6.25 -15.55 -3.42
N LYS A 89 7.05 -14.58 -3.89
CA LYS A 89 6.59 -13.47 -4.74
C LYS A 89 5.99 -13.93 -6.08
N ASP A 90 6.46 -15.05 -6.63
CA ASP A 90 5.94 -15.64 -7.87
C ASP A 90 4.50 -16.15 -7.75
N LEU A 91 4.00 -16.38 -6.52
CA LEU A 91 2.63 -16.83 -6.26
C LEU A 91 1.63 -15.67 -6.11
N LEU A 92 2.11 -14.42 -6.03
CA LEU A 92 1.24 -13.26 -5.83
C LEU A 92 0.30 -13.04 -7.03
N GLN A 93 0.78 -13.33 -8.23
CA GLN A 93 -0.04 -13.20 -9.43
C GLN A 93 -1.28 -14.09 -9.38
N ASP A 94 -1.12 -15.36 -9.03
CA ASP A 94 -2.23 -16.29 -8.97
C ASP A 94 -3.15 -15.96 -7.79
N MET A 95 -2.57 -15.55 -6.66
CA MET A 95 -3.34 -15.04 -5.52
C MET A 95 -4.24 -13.85 -5.88
N VAL A 96 -3.71 -12.86 -6.60
CA VAL A 96 -4.51 -11.69 -7.02
C VAL A 96 -5.60 -12.10 -8.00
N LYS A 97 -5.30 -12.97 -8.97
CA LYS A 97 -6.28 -13.50 -9.93
C LYS A 97 -7.41 -14.29 -9.26
N GLU A 98 -7.10 -15.06 -8.22
CA GLU A 98 -8.09 -15.83 -7.45
C GLU A 98 -8.91 -14.97 -6.48
N SER A 99 -8.52 -13.71 -6.27
CA SER A 99 -9.19 -12.82 -5.32
C SER A 99 -10.41 -12.12 -5.91
N ASP A 100 -11.29 -11.62 -5.03
CA ASP A 100 -12.41 -10.76 -5.41
C ASP A 100 -12.01 -9.27 -5.54
N ALA A 101 -10.72 -8.96 -5.66
CA ALA A 101 -10.25 -7.59 -5.80
C ALA A 101 -10.67 -7.02 -7.16
N MET A 102 -11.24 -5.81 -7.15
CA MET A 102 -11.70 -5.15 -8.36
C MET A 102 -11.32 -3.69 -8.36
N LEU A 103 -10.84 -3.19 -9.50
CA LEU A 103 -10.67 -1.76 -9.72
C LEU A 103 -12.05 -1.09 -9.98
N LYS A 104 -12.15 0.21 -9.67
CA LYS A 104 -13.37 0.98 -9.93
C LYS A 104 -13.68 1.04 -11.43
N GLU A 105 -14.96 1.22 -11.75
CA GLU A 105 -15.38 1.39 -13.14
C GLU A 105 -14.67 2.58 -13.79
N GLY A 106 -14.25 2.44 -15.05
CA GLY A 106 -13.50 3.47 -15.76
C GLY A 106 -12.00 3.53 -15.44
N TYR A 107 -11.46 2.59 -14.65
CA TYR A 107 -10.02 2.57 -14.33
C TYR A 107 -9.14 2.54 -15.58
N GLN A 108 -9.54 1.80 -16.63
CA GLN A 108 -8.77 1.70 -17.88
C GLN A 108 -8.58 3.08 -18.51
N LEU A 109 -9.67 3.83 -18.72
CA LEU A 109 -9.62 5.18 -19.25
C LEU A 109 -8.75 6.11 -18.40
N PHE A 110 -8.81 5.97 -17.08
CA PHE A 110 -7.98 6.75 -16.16
C PHE A 110 -6.49 6.45 -16.36
N PHE A 111 -6.07 5.19 -16.34
CA PHE A 111 -4.67 4.81 -16.53
C PHE A 111 -4.18 5.09 -17.97
N ASP A 112 -5.01 4.83 -18.98
CA ASP A 112 -4.69 5.10 -20.39
C ASP A 112 -4.40 6.58 -20.61
N HIS A 113 -5.23 7.49 -20.09
CA HIS A 113 -4.98 8.93 -20.19
C HIS A 113 -3.71 9.36 -19.44
N LEU A 114 -3.45 8.79 -18.25
CA LEU A 114 -2.22 9.10 -17.52
C LEU A 114 -0.99 8.71 -18.33
N GLN A 115 -1.02 7.53 -18.96
CA GLN A 115 0.07 7.04 -19.79
C GLN A 115 0.22 7.84 -21.10
N GLU A 116 -0.89 8.09 -21.81
CA GLU A 116 -0.90 8.86 -23.07
C GLU A 116 -0.34 10.27 -22.89
N HIS A 117 -0.69 10.93 -21.79
CA HIS A 117 -0.23 12.28 -21.49
C HIS A 117 1.04 12.35 -20.64
N SER A 118 1.64 11.20 -20.32
CA SER A 118 2.83 11.13 -19.44
C SER A 118 2.61 11.85 -18.09
N ILE A 119 1.40 11.74 -17.53
CA ILE A 119 1.03 12.33 -16.25
C ILE A 119 1.49 11.38 -15.12
N PRO A 120 2.35 11.83 -14.20
CA PRO A 120 2.79 11.03 -13.08
C PRO A 120 1.62 10.69 -12.13
N LEU A 121 1.57 9.43 -11.71
CA LEU A 121 0.67 8.94 -10.66
C LEU A 121 1.49 8.47 -9.46
N LEU A 122 1.35 9.14 -8.33
CA LEU A 122 1.87 8.71 -7.04
C LEU A 122 0.75 8.02 -6.25
N ILE A 123 0.92 6.74 -5.95
CA ILE A 123 0.00 6.01 -5.09
C ILE A 123 0.56 5.95 -3.67
N PHE A 124 -0.08 6.63 -2.73
CA PHE A 124 0.31 6.61 -1.32
C PHE A 124 -0.61 5.66 -0.54
N SER A 125 -0.15 4.42 -0.35
CA SER A 125 -0.94 3.36 0.27
C SER A 125 -0.28 2.82 1.53
N ALA A 126 -1.10 2.56 2.56
CA ALA A 126 -0.71 1.79 3.74
C ALA A 126 -0.87 0.26 3.54
N GLY A 127 -1.26 -0.15 2.33
CA GLY A 127 -1.49 -1.54 1.94
C GLY A 127 -0.20 -2.33 1.69
N LEU A 128 -0.35 -3.50 1.06
CA LEU A 128 0.78 -4.34 0.64
C LEU A 128 1.26 -3.95 -0.77
N GLY A 129 2.42 -3.30 -0.86
CA GLY A 129 2.98 -2.77 -2.11
C GLY A 129 3.09 -3.80 -3.25
N ASP A 130 3.58 -5.01 -2.97
CA ASP A 130 3.68 -6.08 -3.97
C ASP A 130 2.31 -6.55 -4.49
N VAL A 131 1.29 -6.55 -3.63
CA VAL A 131 -0.09 -6.94 -4.01
C VAL A 131 -0.71 -5.84 -4.86
N LEU A 132 -0.53 -4.59 -4.46
CA LEU A 132 -0.96 -3.42 -5.21
C LEU A 132 -0.35 -3.43 -6.61
N GLU A 133 0.97 -3.60 -6.70
CA GLU A 133 1.70 -3.67 -7.97
C GLU A 133 1.12 -4.75 -8.88
N GLU A 134 0.89 -5.96 -8.36
CA GLU A 134 0.33 -7.04 -9.16
C GLU A 134 -1.10 -6.74 -9.64
N VAL A 135 -1.92 -6.06 -8.82
CA VAL A 135 -3.27 -5.62 -9.22
C VAL A 135 -3.23 -4.62 -10.37
N ILE A 136 -2.29 -3.67 -10.37
CA ILE A 136 -2.19 -2.61 -11.39
C ILE A 136 -1.16 -2.88 -12.48
N ARG A 137 -0.43 -4.00 -12.44
CA ARG A 137 0.68 -4.33 -13.37
C ARG A 137 0.27 -4.29 -14.84
N ARG A 138 -1.00 -4.56 -15.14
CA ARG A 138 -1.54 -4.51 -16.51
C ARG A 138 -1.99 -3.11 -16.94
N CYS A 139 -2.04 -2.15 -16.02
CA CYS A 139 -2.52 -0.80 -16.25
C CYS A 139 -1.39 0.22 -16.37
N MET A 140 -0.22 -0.05 -15.79
CA MET A 140 0.92 0.87 -15.74
C MET A 140 2.22 0.12 -16.03
N GLU A 141 3.04 0.65 -16.93
CA GLU A 141 4.33 0.05 -17.29
C GLU A 141 5.47 0.42 -16.33
N ASN A 142 5.49 1.67 -15.87
CA ASN A 142 6.55 2.21 -15.02
C ASN A 142 6.01 2.48 -13.62
N ILE A 143 6.43 1.67 -12.64
CA ILE A 143 6.04 1.81 -11.23
C ILE A 143 7.33 2.01 -10.43
N LEU A 144 7.37 3.09 -9.63
CA LEU A 144 8.44 3.36 -8.67
C LEU A 144 7.90 3.07 -7.27
N GLN A 145 8.45 2.08 -6.59
CA GLN A 145 8.05 1.73 -5.22
C GLN A 145 8.99 2.36 -4.20
N ILE A 146 8.42 3.14 -3.27
CA ILE A 146 9.15 3.79 -2.19
C ILE A 146 8.74 3.16 -0.86
N GLY A 147 9.70 2.52 -0.19
CA GLY A 147 9.50 1.90 1.12
C GLY A 147 9.99 2.79 2.26
N PHE A 148 9.18 2.95 3.30
CA PHE A 148 9.58 3.63 4.53
C PHE A 148 9.98 2.58 5.59
N LEU A 149 11.24 2.62 6.03
CA LEU A 149 11.83 1.72 7.02
C LEU A 149 12.23 2.50 8.27
N ASN A 150 11.28 2.66 9.19
CA ASN A 150 11.49 3.48 10.39
C ASN A 150 12.12 2.70 11.55
N ASP A 151 11.91 1.38 11.61
CA ASP A 151 12.35 0.53 12.73
C ASP A 151 13.22 -0.65 12.25
N LYS A 152 14.17 -1.06 13.10
CA LYS A 152 15.14 -2.15 12.85
C LYS A 152 15.87 -2.01 11.51
N VAL A 153 16.31 -0.79 11.20
CA VAL A 153 16.92 -0.43 9.92
C VAL A 153 18.04 -1.40 9.55
N GLU A 154 19.03 -1.59 10.42
CA GLU A 154 20.20 -2.44 10.12
C GLU A 154 19.81 -3.91 9.86
N GLU A 155 18.80 -4.43 10.56
CA GLU A 155 18.34 -5.81 10.40
C GLU A 155 17.53 -6.01 9.10
N ARG A 156 16.78 -5.00 8.69
CA ARG A 156 15.77 -5.10 7.60
C ARG A 156 16.19 -4.43 6.30
N LYS A 157 17.23 -3.60 6.30
CA LYS A 157 17.67 -2.78 5.16
C LYS A 157 17.88 -3.59 3.89
N THR A 158 18.61 -4.70 3.97
CA THR A 158 18.88 -5.54 2.78
C THR A 158 17.59 -6.08 2.17
N SER A 159 16.65 -6.53 2.99
CA SER A 159 15.35 -7.03 2.52
C SER A 159 14.53 -5.92 1.87
N TYR A 160 14.55 -4.71 2.44
CA TYR A 160 13.86 -3.55 1.88
C TYR A 160 14.47 -3.09 0.56
N LEU A 161 15.80 -3.04 0.44
CA LEU A 161 16.48 -2.68 -0.82
C LEU A 161 16.25 -3.70 -1.94
N ASN A 162 15.91 -4.95 -1.60
CA ASN A 162 15.51 -5.96 -2.58
C ASN A 162 14.02 -5.86 -2.98
N ALA A 163 13.21 -5.17 -2.18
CA ALA A 163 11.76 -5.09 -2.35
C ALA A 163 11.29 -3.75 -2.94
N TYR A 164 12.01 -2.66 -2.67
CA TYR A 164 11.65 -1.30 -3.08
C TYR A 164 12.78 -0.67 -3.89
N ASP A 165 12.43 0.17 -4.87
CA ASP A 165 13.40 0.92 -5.67
C ASP A 165 14.10 2.00 -4.84
N ILE A 166 13.37 2.62 -3.91
CA ILE A 166 13.88 3.63 -2.99
C ILE A 166 13.46 3.24 -1.57
N VAL A 167 14.40 3.25 -0.63
CA VAL A 167 14.13 3.00 0.79
C VAL A 167 14.49 4.23 1.60
N LEU A 168 13.49 4.86 2.20
CA LEU A 168 13.66 5.94 3.18
C LEU A 168 13.80 5.30 4.56
N VAL A 169 14.87 5.63 5.29
CA VAL A 169 15.19 5.00 6.56
C VAL A 169 15.06 5.98 7.71
N LYS A 170 14.60 5.50 8.86
CA LYS A 170 14.29 6.33 10.04
C LYS A 170 13.22 7.38 9.70
N ASP A 171 13.07 8.38 10.57
CA ASP A 171 12.20 9.53 10.34
C ASP A 171 12.87 10.52 9.36
N GLU A 172 12.99 10.08 8.10
CA GLU A 172 13.60 10.88 7.03
C GLU A 172 12.67 12.02 6.60
N THR A 173 13.27 13.13 6.19
CA THR A 173 12.52 14.31 5.74
C THR A 173 11.79 14.05 4.42
N MET A 174 10.80 14.90 4.10
CA MET A 174 10.11 14.88 2.81
C MET A 174 10.99 15.32 1.62
N GLU A 175 12.30 15.52 1.81
CA GLU A 175 13.21 15.96 0.74
C GLU A 175 13.27 14.99 -0.43
N VAL A 176 13.31 13.68 -0.19
CA VAL A 176 13.33 12.69 -1.29
C VAL A 176 12.02 12.66 -2.06
N PRO A 177 10.84 12.54 -1.42
CA PRO A 177 9.56 12.74 -2.10
C PRO A 177 9.50 14.07 -2.88
N ASN A 178 9.95 15.17 -2.29
CA ASN A 178 9.97 16.49 -2.92
C ASN A 178 10.92 16.56 -4.14
N ALA A 179 12.09 15.92 -4.07
CA ALA A 179 13.02 15.83 -5.18
C ALA A 179 12.43 15.02 -6.35
N LEU A 180 11.70 13.94 -6.05
CA LEU A 180 10.98 13.18 -7.06
C LEU A 180 9.91 14.03 -7.74
N LEU A 181 9.12 14.81 -6.97
CA LEU A 181 8.16 15.76 -7.52
C LEU A 181 8.83 16.78 -8.46
N LEU A 182 10.02 17.29 -8.11
CA LEU A 182 10.80 18.20 -8.96
C LEU A 182 11.24 17.54 -10.28
N CYS A 183 11.64 16.27 -10.25
CA CYS A 183 11.97 15.50 -11.46
C CYS A 183 10.78 15.38 -12.42
N PHE A 184 9.56 15.42 -11.90
CA PHE A 184 8.33 15.42 -12.68
C PHE A 184 7.83 16.82 -13.06
N GLY A 185 8.65 17.85 -12.87
CA GLY A 185 8.34 19.22 -13.30
C GLY A 185 7.43 19.99 -12.33
N VAL A 186 7.36 19.59 -11.06
CA VAL A 186 6.62 20.33 -10.02
C VAL A 186 7.49 21.47 -9.49
N ALA A 187 7.05 22.72 -9.65
CA ALA A 187 7.65 23.83 -8.93
C ALA A 187 7.25 23.76 -7.45
N LEU A 188 8.17 23.37 -6.56
CA LEU A 188 7.92 23.46 -5.12
C LEU A 188 7.83 24.94 -4.71
N PRO A 189 6.86 25.33 -3.87
CA PRO A 189 6.82 26.67 -3.31
C PRO A 189 8.13 26.92 -2.56
N ARG A 190 8.80 28.05 -2.86
CA ARG A 190 9.98 28.47 -2.11
C ARG A 190 9.59 28.59 -0.65
N THR A 191 10.22 27.81 0.21
CA THR A 191 10.07 27.95 1.65
C THR A 191 10.53 29.35 2.05
N SER A 192 9.61 30.17 2.54
CA SER A 192 9.93 31.41 3.25
C SER A 192 10.62 31.01 4.56
N SER A 193 11.93 31.23 4.64
CA SER A 193 12.69 31.18 5.89
C SER A 193 12.19 32.23 6.87
#